data_AF-A0A7K3FVR4-F1
#
_entry.id   AF-A0A7K3FVR4-F1
#
_cell.length_a   1.000
_cell.length_b   1.000
_cell.length_c   1.000
_cell.angle_alpha   90.00
_cell.angle_beta   90.00
_cell.angle_gamma   90.00
#
_symmetry.space_group_name_H-M   'P 1'
#
loop_
_entity.id
_entity.type
_entity.pdbx_description
1 polymer ?
#
loop_
_entity_poly.entity_id
_entity_poly.type
_entity_poly.pdbx_seq_one_letter_code
_entity_poly.pdbx_strand_id
1 'polypeptide(L)'
;MNIDPTQPWGVAIDYAGRATVTENGHTLSVRVYDNGLGHVLERDPITGEYPSVSVTAELARSGTGDAVLRGYGLAVVAAKDGVPAVPDPTAVRRAVTAALADFENRRAAYASLCETWAPAPEPEPEPEQPAPAP
;
A
#
# COMPACT_ATOMS: atom_id res chain seq x y z
N MET A 1 -12.36 -2.20 14.16
CA MET A 1 -10.97 -2.59 14.48
C MET A 1 -11.01 -3.36 15.80
N ASN A 2 -10.53 -4.59 15.86
CA ASN A 2 -10.38 -5.32 17.13
C ASN A 2 -8.96 -5.90 17.23
N ILE A 3 -7.97 -5.04 16.94
CA ILE A 3 -6.58 -5.27 17.28
C ILE A 3 -6.41 -4.55 18.61
N ASP A 4 -6.24 -5.28 19.70
CA ASP A 4 -6.01 -4.71 21.02
C ASP A 4 -4.55 -4.21 21.09
N PRO A 5 -4.31 -2.88 21.06
CA PRO A 5 -2.95 -2.34 21.08
C PRO A 5 -2.32 -2.40 22.48
N THR A 6 -3.08 -2.84 23.49
CA THR A 6 -2.63 -2.97 24.88
C THR A 6 -2.19 -4.39 25.22
N GLN A 7 -2.57 -5.39 24.39
CA GLN A 7 -2.02 -6.72 24.52
C GLN A 7 -0.58 -6.72 24.01
N PRO A 8 0.36 -7.32 24.76
CA PRO A 8 1.71 -7.50 24.26
C PRO A 8 1.61 -8.22 22.92
N TRP A 9 2.37 -7.74 21.95
CA TRP A 9 2.70 -8.50 20.77
C TRP A 9 3.47 -9.72 21.26
N GLY A 10 2.72 -10.77 21.57
CA GLY A 10 3.22 -11.97 22.23
C GLY A 10 4.36 -12.59 21.42
N VAL A 11 5.17 -13.42 22.07
CA VAL A 11 6.40 -14.07 21.57
C VAL A 11 6.14 -15.05 20.40
N ALA A 12 5.01 -14.93 19.71
CA ALA A 12 4.65 -15.61 18.46
C ALA A 12 3.59 -14.74 17.74
N ILE A 13 3.98 -13.94 16.75
CA ILE A 13 3.06 -13.27 15.82
C ILE A 13 3.24 -13.86 14.43
N ASP A 14 2.86 -15.11 14.27
CA ASP A 14 2.74 -15.68 12.91
C ASP A 14 1.80 -14.81 12.05
N TYR A 15 0.67 -14.39 12.63
CA TYR A 15 -0.28 -13.45 12.05
C TYR A 15 -1.11 -12.78 13.16
N ALA A 16 -0.94 -11.49 13.42
CA ALA A 16 -1.71 -10.75 14.44
C ALA A 16 -3.11 -10.32 13.96
N GLY A 17 -3.43 -10.57 12.69
CA GLY A 17 -4.78 -10.41 12.16
C GLY A 17 -4.87 -9.58 10.89
N ARG A 18 -6.08 -9.60 10.30
CA ARG A 18 -6.51 -8.74 9.20
C ARG A 18 -7.44 -7.68 9.74
N ALA A 19 -7.24 -6.43 9.34
CA ALA A 19 -8.21 -5.38 9.57
C ALA A 19 -8.59 -4.69 8.27
N THR A 20 -9.80 -4.13 8.24
CA THR A 20 -10.18 -3.11 7.28
C THR A 20 -10.25 -1.77 8.00
N VAL A 21 -9.68 -0.73 7.38
CA VAL A 21 -9.72 0.64 7.90
C VAL A 21 -10.37 1.52 6.85
N THR A 22 -11.27 2.40 7.30
CA THR A 22 -11.82 3.47 6.46
C THR A 22 -11.13 4.78 6.83
N GLU A 23 -10.38 5.34 5.91
CA GLU A 23 -9.64 6.60 6.10
C GLU A 23 -9.79 7.46 4.84
N ASN A 24 -10.15 8.75 4.99
CA ASN A 24 -10.36 9.66 3.85
C ASN A 24 -11.30 9.12 2.75
N GLY A 25 -12.32 8.33 3.12
CA GLY A 25 -13.24 7.69 2.18
C GLY A 25 -12.68 6.46 1.47
N HIS A 26 -11.46 6.03 1.79
CA HIS A 26 -10.82 4.82 1.27
C HIS A 26 -10.96 3.65 2.23
N THR A 27 -11.21 2.46 1.70
CA THR A 27 -11.17 1.21 2.47
C THR A 27 -9.82 0.54 2.22
N LEU A 28 -9.02 0.36 3.26
CA LEU A 28 -7.70 -0.24 3.19
C LEU A 28 -7.71 -1.61 3.87
N SER A 29 -6.98 -2.57 3.31
CA SER A 29 -6.66 -3.82 3.99
C SER A 29 -5.36 -3.66 4.76
N VAL A 30 -5.39 -3.93 6.07
CA VAL A 30 -4.24 -3.88 6.96
C VAL A 30 -3.89 -5.29 7.43
N ARG A 31 -2.60 -5.61 7.46
CA ARG A 31 -2.06 -6.87 7.99
C ARG A 31 -0.92 -6.58 8.95
N VAL A 32 -0.85 -7.34 10.03
CA VAL A 32 0.25 -7.30 11.01
C VAL A 32 0.82 -8.72 11.15
N TYR A 33 2.12 -8.89 10.95
CA TYR A 33 2.79 -10.20 10.95
C TYR A 33 4.28 -10.08 11.32
N ASP A 34 4.86 -11.17 11.83
CA ASP A 34 6.31 -11.38 11.92
C ASP A 34 6.79 -12.38 10.85
N ASN A 35 8.11 -12.60 10.76
CA ASN A 35 8.71 -13.54 9.80
C ASN A 35 9.01 -14.93 10.42
N GLY A 36 8.44 -15.24 11.58
CA GLY A 36 8.62 -16.48 12.33
C GLY A 36 7.88 -17.69 11.77
N LEU A 37 7.02 -17.50 10.76
CA LEU A 37 6.34 -18.56 10.00
C LEU A 37 5.60 -19.60 10.89
N GLY A 38 4.98 -19.17 11.98
CA GLY A 38 4.21 -20.06 12.87
C GLY A 38 5.02 -20.66 14.01
N HIS A 39 6.32 -20.37 14.07
CA HIS A 39 7.19 -20.82 15.14
C HIS A 39 7.22 -19.82 16.31
N VAL A 40 7.70 -20.31 17.46
CA VAL A 40 8.03 -19.46 18.59
C VAL A 40 9.09 -18.45 18.12
N LEU A 41 8.87 -17.16 18.41
CA LEU A 41 9.87 -16.16 18.12
C LEU A 41 11.09 -16.43 18.99
N GLU A 42 12.17 -16.81 18.32
CA GLU A 42 13.47 -16.97 18.92
C GLU A 42 14.37 -15.81 18.53
N ARG A 43 15.33 -15.54 19.41
CA ARG A 43 16.38 -14.57 19.12
C ARG A 43 17.25 -15.15 18.00
N ASP A 44 17.48 -14.35 16.97
CA ASP A 44 18.39 -14.70 15.89
C ASP A 44 19.81 -14.93 16.49
N PRO A 45 20.42 -16.10 16.24
CA PRO A 45 21.67 -16.48 16.89
C PRO A 45 22.88 -15.70 16.38
N ILE A 46 22.76 -14.99 15.25
CA ILE A 46 23.83 -14.19 14.63
C ILE A 46 23.75 -12.75 15.13
N THR A 47 22.56 -12.16 15.10
CA THR A 47 22.34 -10.74 15.39
C THR A 47 21.99 -10.49 16.86
N GLY A 48 21.52 -11.53 17.57
CA GLY A 48 21.07 -11.40 18.95
C GLY A 48 19.74 -10.64 19.09
N GLU A 49 19.01 -10.43 17.98
CA GLU A 49 17.75 -9.69 17.96
C GLU A 49 16.55 -10.61 17.67
N TYR A 50 15.36 -10.20 18.09
CA TYR A 50 14.12 -10.87 17.68
C TYR A 50 13.68 -10.39 16.29
N PRO A 51 12.84 -11.16 15.57
CA PRO A 51 12.20 -10.69 14.35
C PRO A 51 11.41 -9.39 14.58
N SER A 52 11.44 -8.52 13.57
CA SER A 52 10.64 -7.30 13.55
C SER A 52 9.20 -7.61 13.14
N VAL A 53 8.27 -6.78 13.60
CA VAL A 53 6.85 -6.86 13.22
C VAL A 53 6.59 -5.92 12.06
N SER A 54 6.00 -6.44 11.00
CA SER A 54 5.60 -5.70 9.81
C SER A 54 4.12 -5.36 9.85
N VAL A 55 3.80 -4.10 9.59
CA VAL A 55 2.43 -3.60 9.42
C VAL A 55 2.29 -3.10 7.98
N THR A 56 1.48 -3.79 7.19
CA THR A 56 1.23 -3.41 5.79
C THR A 56 -0.18 -2.87 5.64
N ALA A 57 -0.34 -1.83 4.84
CA ALA A 57 -1.63 -1.33 4.40
C ALA A 57 -1.68 -1.33 2.86
N GLU A 58 -2.82 -1.76 2.31
CA GLU A 58 -3.06 -1.76 0.88
C GLU A 58 -4.38 -1.05 0.58
N LEU A 59 -4.34 -0.09 -0.33
CA LEU A 59 -5.52 0.52 -0.94
C LEU A 59 -5.62 0.02 -2.38
N ALA A 60 -6.75 -0.56 -2.75
CA ALA A 60 -7.07 -0.89 -4.13
C ALA A 60 -8.31 -0.11 -4.59
N ARG A 61 -8.25 0.47 -5.79
CA ARG A 61 -9.38 1.09 -6.47
C ARG A 61 -9.47 0.58 -7.90
N SER A 62 -10.64 0.07 -8.26
CA SER A 62 -10.94 -0.30 -9.64
C SER A 62 -11.26 0.95 -10.45
N GLY A 63 -10.69 1.01 -11.65
CA GLY A 63 -11.02 1.99 -12.68
C GLY A 63 -12.05 1.43 -13.66
N THR A 64 -12.04 1.96 -14.89
CA THR A 64 -12.83 1.41 -16.00
C THR A 64 -12.22 0.10 -16.51
N GLY A 65 -13.07 -0.84 -16.93
CA GLY A 65 -12.65 -2.18 -17.35
C GLY A 65 -12.04 -2.99 -16.20
N ASP A 66 -10.97 -3.73 -16.49
CA ASP A 66 -10.25 -4.56 -15.51
C ASP A 66 -9.09 -3.82 -14.82
N ALA A 67 -8.98 -2.50 -15.01
CA ALA A 67 -7.89 -1.72 -14.43
C ALA A 67 -8.06 -1.60 -12.91
N VAL A 68 -6.99 -1.88 -12.17
CA VAL A 68 -6.94 -1.68 -10.71
C VAL A 68 -5.69 -0.90 -10.37
N LEU A 69 -5.86 0.25 -9.72
CA LEU A 69 -4.78 0.99 -9.11
C LEU A 69 -4.61 0.57 -7.66
N ARG A 70 -3.37 0.27 -7.25
CA ARG A 70 -3.05 -0.12 -5.88
C ARG A 70 -2.01 0.81 -5.29
N GLY A 71 -2.24 1.26 -4.07
CA GLY A 71 -1.25 1.92 -3.22
C GLY A 71 -0.85 1.01 -2.07
N TYR A 72 0.43 1.04 -1.72
CA TYR A 72 1.02 0.18 -0.69
C TYR A 72 1.79 0.99 0.35
N GLY A 73 1.65 0.60 1.61
CA GLY A 73 2.39 1.18 2.72
C GLY A 73 2.90 0.10 3.68
N LEU A 74 4.11 0.32 4.20
CA LEU A 74 4.76 -0.56 5.17
C LEU A 74 5.25 0.29 6.35
N ALA A 75 4.96 -0.16 7.56
CA ALA A 75 5.62 0.29 8.77
C ALA A 75 6.25 -0.92 9.47
N VAL A 76 7.52 -0.81 9.82
CA VAL A 76 8.25 -1.85 10.57
C VAL A 76 8.38 -1.39 12.01
N VAL A 77 8.11 -2.29 12.94
CA VAL A 77 8.40 -2.11 14.36
C VAL A 77 9.52 -3.07 14.72
N ALA A 78 10.68 -2.50 15.00
CA ALA A 78 11.89 -3.26 15.25
C ALA A 78 11.89 -3.85 16.67
N ALA A 79 12.40 -5.07 16.79
CA ALA A 79 13.01 -5.53 18.03
C ALA A 79 14.26 -4.68 18.31
N LYS A 80 14.61 -4.51 19.58
CA LYS A 80 15.78 -3.72 19.94
C LYS A 80 16.43 -4.22 21.21
N ASP A 81 17.75 -4.26 21.22
CA ASP A 81 18.57 -4.65 22.37
C ASP A 81 18.21 -6.07 22.84
N GLY A 82 17.82 -6.90 21.87
CA GLY A 82 17.35 -8.26 22.05
C GLY A 82 16.07 -8.38 22.86
N VAL A 83 15.25 -7.34 22.87
CA VAL A 83 13.87 -7.33 23.38
C VAL A 83 12.90 -7.42 22.18
N PRO A 84 11.87 -8.29 22.24
CA PRO A 84 10.86 -8.37 21.19
C PRO A 84 10.20 -7.02 20.88
N ALA A 85 9.76 -6.85 19.62
CA ALA A 85 8.98 -5.71 19.21
C ALA A 85 7.70 -5.60 20.05
N VAL A 86 7.43 -4.42 20.60
CA VAL A 86 6.24 -4.14 21.41
C VAL A 86 5.18 -3.41 20.58
N PRO A 87 3.89 -3.47 20.98
CA PRO A 87 2.84 -2.76 20.29
C PRO A 87 3.12 -1.27 20.11
N ASP A 88 3.19 -0.83 18.86
CA ASP A 88 3.25 0.59 18.51
C ASP A 88 1.87 1.04 18.00
N PRO A 89 1.12 1.84 18.78
CA PRO A 89 -0.21 2.30 18.39
C PRO A 89 -0.20 3.22 17.16
N THR A 90 0.97 3.70 16.75
CA THR A 90 1.14 4.58 15.59
C THR A 90 1.57 3.84 14.32
N ALA A 91 1.99 2.57 14.40
CA ALA A 91 2.48 1.82 13.25
C ALA A 91 1.40 1.63 12.16
N VAL A 92 0.16 1.33 12.57
CA VAL A 92 -0.98 1.24 11.64
C VAL A 92 -1.20 2.57 10.93
N ARG A 93 -1.18 3.68 11.66
CA ARG A 93 -1.34 5.02 11.08
C ARG A 93 -0.25 5.31 10.07
N ARG A 94 1.02 5.01 10.38
CA ARG A 94 2.15 5.19 9.44
C ARG A 94 1.97 4.37 8.16
N ALA A 95 1.59 3.10 8.28
CA ALA A 95 1.35 2.24 7.12
C ALA A 95 0.19 2.75 6.25
N VAL A 96 -0.93 3.16 6.87
CA VAL A 96 -2.09 3.73 6.16
C VAL A 96 -1.72 5.04 5.47
N THR A 97 -1.03 5.95 6.15
CA THR A 97 -0.56 7.21 5.55
C THR A 97 0.36 6.95 4.35
N ALA A 98 1.29 6.01 4.47
CA ALA A 98 2.16 5.62 3.37
C ALA A 98 1.38 5.03 2.18
N ALA A 99 0.40 4.16 2.43
CA ALA A 99 -0.41 3.55 1.38
C ALA A 99 -1.26 4.59 0.61
N LEU A 100 -1.82 5.58 1.32
CA LEU A 100 -2.57 6.67 0.70
C LEU A 100 -1.64 7.57 -0.14
N ALA A 101 -0.45 7.90 0.38
CA ALA A 101 0.53 8.70 -0.36
C ALA A 101 1.03 7.97 -1.62
N ASP A 102 1.34 6.68 -1.53
CA ASP A 102 1.75 5.86 -2.67
C ASP A 102 0.64 5.75 -3.72
N PHE A 103 -0.61 5.59 -3.29
CA PHE A 103 -1.76 5.59 -4.20
C PHE A 103 -1.85 6.88 -5.01
N GLU A 104 -1.78 8.04 -4.36
CA GLU A 104 -1.86 9.34 -5.03
C GLU A 104 -0.67 9.59 -5.96
N ASN A 105 0.54 9.20 -5.54
CA ASN A 105 1.73 9.28 -6.37
C ASN A 105 1.59 8.46 -7.66
N ARG A 106 1.11 7.22 -7.55
CA ARG A 106 0.89 6.36 -8.71
C ARG A 106 -0.22 6.89 -9.60
N ARG A 107 -1.31 7.40 -9.02
CA ARG A 107 -2.40 8.03 -9.78
C ARG A 107 -1.87 9.18 -10.62
N ALA A 108 -1.07 10.07 -10.03
CA ALA A 108 -0.45 11.18 -10.75
C ALA A 108 0.51 10.70 -11.84
N ALA A 109 1.39 9.74 -11.52
CA ALA A 109 2.34 9.19 -12.49
C ALA A 109 1.66 8.55 -13.71
N TYR A 110 0.58 7.79 -13.50
CA TYR A 110 -0.17 7.20 -14.61
C TYR A 110 -0.90 8.25 -15.45
N ALA A 111 -1.44 9.31 -14.83
CA ALA A 111 -2.02 10.42 -15.59
C ALA A 111 -0.98 11.07 -16.51
N SER A 112 0.21 11.39 -15.98
CA SER A 112 1.31 11.95 -16.79
C SER A 112 1.79 11.00 -17.90
N LEU A 113 1.75 9.69 -17.65
CA LEU A 113 2.11 8.69 -18.64
C LEU A 113 1.11 8.67 -19.81
N CYS A 114 -0.19 8.74 -19.50
CA CYS A 114 -1.25 8.83 -20.51
C CYS A 114 -1.15 10.11 -21.35
N GLU A 115 -0.79 11.25 -20.73
CA GLU A 115 -0.56 12.51 -21.46
C GLU A 115 0.65 12.40 -22.39
N THR A 116 1.72 11.76 -21.94
CA THR A 116 2.96 11.57 -22.74
C THR A 116 2.71 10.74 -24.00
N TRP A 117 1.77 9.80 -23.95
CA TRP A 117 1.44 8.91 -25.06
C TRP A 117 0.06 9.17 -25.68
N ALA A 118 -0.48 10.37 -25.48
CA ALA A 118 -1.71 10.77 -26.16
C ALA A 118 -1.47 10.78 -27.67
N PRO A 119 -2.36 10.15 -28.47
CA PRO A 119 -2.24 10.19 -29.92
C PRO A 119 -2.29 11.64 -30.40
N ALA A 120 -1.53 11.94 -31.46
CA ALA A 120 -1.57 13.25 -32.09
C ALA A 120 -3.01 13.55 -32.53
N PRO A 121 -3.49 14.81 -32.38
CA PRO A 121 -4.79 15.18 -32.87
C PRO A 121 -4.88 14.91 -34.36
N GLU A 122 -6.02 14.36 -34.80
CA GLU A 122 -6.27 14.07 -36.20
C GLU A 122 -6.24 15.40 -36.99
N PRO A 123 -5.58 15.45 -38.16
CA PRO A 123 -5.53 16.67 -38.96
C PRO A 123 -6.95 17.12 -39.31
N GLU A 124 -7.19 18.42 -39.18
CA GLU A 124 -8.49 19.03 -39.50
C GLU A 124 -8.84 18.73 -40.96
N PRO A 125 -10.10 18.34 -41.27
CA PRO A 125 -10.49 18.00 -42.64
C PRO A 125 -10.17 19.15 -43.58
N GLU A 126 -9.44 18.84 -44.65
CA GLU A 126 -9.03 19.80 -45.67
C GLU A 126 -10.30 20.43 -46.27
N PRO A 127 -10.40 21.77 -46.37
CA PRO A 127 -11.60 22.42 -46.89
C PRO A 127 -11.91 21.90 -48.29
N GLU A 128 -13.13 21.36 -48.49
CA GLU A 128 -13.59 20.85 -49.78
C GLU A 128 -13.35 21.92 -50.87
N GLN A 129 -12.51 21.59 -51.86
CA GLN A 129 -12.35 22.45 -53.02
C GLN A 129 -13.70 22.56 -53.74
N PRO A 130 -14.16 23.78 -54.07
CA PRO A 130 -15.41 23.95 -54.80
C PRO A 130 -15.36 23.18 -56.13
N ALA A 131 -16.39 22.38 -56.39
CA ALA A 131 -16.53 21.66 -57.65
C ALA A 131 -16.49 22.64 -58.85
N PRO A 132 -15.82 22.28 -59.96
CA PRO A 132 -15.77 23.12 -61.14
C PRO A 132 -17.19 23.38 -61.68
N ALA A 133 -17.48 24.65 -61.98
CA ALA A 133 -18.77 25.06 -62.54
C ALA A 133 -18.96 24.47 -63.96
N PRO A 134 -20.21 24.14 -64.36
CA PRO A 134 -20.54 23.57 -65.66
C PRO A 134 -20.32 24.54 -66.83
#